data_AF-A0A3B0ZUU6-F1
#
_entry.id   AF-A0A3B0ZUU6-F1
#
_cell.length_a   1.000
_cell.length_b   1.000
_cell.length_c   1.000
_cell.angle_alpha   90.00
_cell.angle_beta   90.00
_cell.angle_gamma   90.00
#
_symmetry.space_group_name_H-M   'P 1'
#
loop_
_entity.id
_entity.type
_entity.pdbx_description
1 polymer ?
#
loop_
_entity_poly.entity_id
_entity_poly.type
_entity_poly.pdbx_seq_one_letter_code
_entity_poly.pdbx_strand_id
1 'polypeptide(L)'
;MKNILLTSKAVYISILSTGLIVTSFILVKQDALALDNPSEAWKLSQGGKIYDNWAKALNVTAPDKTHPSYPSAGKKQGATTWRCKECHGWDYNGRDGAYKSGSHFSGVKGIRNTSGKAVNIIKKIIRNKTHGYSKTMINDDGLDNLALFVSRGQLDMSKYIDVNSKKVKGSVQRGAQFFQTICAVCHGYDGKKINFHESRKIPEYVGTVANKNPWEVLHKIRNGQPNAAMISLRTLNTQDQVDIVAFTRTLPTR
;
A
#
# COMPACT_ATOMS: atom_id res chain seq x y z
N MET A 1 17.48 35.62 88.88
CA MET A 1 16.45 34.82 89.58
C MET A 1 16.25 33.53 88.82
N LYS A 2 16.53 32.40 89.49
CA LYS A 2 16.43 31.02 89.01
C LYS A 2 15.00 30.51 89.22
N ASN A 3 14.49 29.69 88.30
CA ASN A 3 13.45 28.64 88.45
C ASN A 3 13.60 27.77 87.18
N ILE A 4 14.25 26.59 87.15
CA ILE A 4 13.96 25.26 87.73
C ILE A 4 12.54 24.76 87.45
N LEU A 5 12.45 23.74 86.58
CA LEU A 5 11.59 22.52 86.62
C LEU A 5 11.88 21.72 85.33
N LEU A 6 12.80 20.75 85.31
CA LEU A 6 12.64 19.31 85.61
C LEU A 6 11.61 18.54 84.75
N THR A 7 12.16 17.85 83.73
CA THR A 7 11.94 16.43 83.34
C THR A 7 10.56 15.79 83.45
N SER A 8 10.07 15.19 82.35
CA SER A 8 9.73 13.76 82.32
C SER A 8 9.61 13.21 80.90
N LYS A 9 9.71 11.89 80.80
CA LYS A 9 10.13 11.07 79.67
C LYS A 9 9.10 10.93 78.56
N ALA A 10 9.63 10.68 77.36
CA ALA A 10 8.92 10.20 76.20
C ALA A 10 8.14 8.90 76.46
N VAL A 11 6.97 8.78 75.83
CA VAL A 11 6.45 7.49 75.35
C VAL A 11 6.05 7.70 73.89
N TYR A 12 6.82 7.07 73.01
CA TYR A 12 6.51 6.87 71.60
C TYR A 12 5.35 5.88 71.48
N ILE A 13 4.29 6.26 70.77
CA ILE A 13 3.43 5.29 70.06
C ILE A 13 3.40 5.73 68.61
N SER A 14 4.37 5.20 67.85
CA SER A 14 4.37 5.25 66.38
C SER A 14 3.34 4.25 65.87
N ILE A 15 2.17 4.72 65.49
CA ILE A 15 1.25 3.95 64.65
C ILE A 15 1.78 4.04 63.22
N LEU A 16 2.54 3.03 62.80
CA LEU A 16 2.81 2.79 61.37
C LEU A 16 1.48 2.41 60.71
N SER A 17 0.79 3.39 60.14
CA SER A 17 -0.25 3.14 59.15
C SER A 17 0.42 2.69 57.86
N THR A 18 0.60 1.38 57.69
CA THR A 18 0.98 0.77 56.42
C THR A 18 -0.18 0.94 55.44
N GLY A 19 -0.16 2.05 54.70
CA GLY A 19 -1.02 2.27 53.55
C GLY A 19 -0.66 1.24 52.48
N LEU A 20 -1.50 0.21 52.35
CA LEU A 20 -1.42 -0.77 51.28
C LEU A 20 -1.84 -0.06 49.97
N ILE A 21 -0.87 0.44 49.20
CA ILE A 21 -1.13 0.90 47.84
C ILE A 21 -1.39 -0.37 47.02
N VAL A 22 -2.66 -0.73 46.87
CA VAL A 22 -3.10 -1.74 45.90
C VAL A 22 -2.99 -1.10 44.52
N THR A 23 -1.79 -1.14 43.92
CA THR A 23 -1.65 -0.91 42.49
C THR A 23 -2.36 -2.07 41.79
N SER A 24 -3.60 -1.86 41.38
CA SER A 24 -4.30 -2.75 40.45
C SER A 24 -3.52 -2.74 39.13
N PHE A 25 -2.60 -3.68 38.98
CA PHE A 25 -2.04 -4.02 37.68
C PHE A 25 -3.19 -4.60 36.84
N ILE A 26 -3.83 -3.74 36.05
CA ILE A 26 -4.63 -4.19 34.92
C ILE A 26 -3.63 -4.87 33.98
N LEU A 27 -3.58 -6.20 34.05
CA LEU A 27 -2.97 -7.04 33.02
C LEU A 27 -3.73 -6.75 31.72
N VAL A 28 -3.28 -5.74 30.98
CA VAL A 28 -3.58 -5.64 29.56
C VAL A 28 -2.97 -6.90 28.99
N LYS A 29 -3.82 -7.87 28.61
CA LYS A 29 -3.41 -8.95 27.74
C LYS A 29 -2.95 -8.28 26.46
N GLN A 30 -1.64 -8.06 26.37
CA GLN A 30 -1.01 -7.71 25.12
C GLN A 30 -1.20 -8.96 24.26
N ASP A 31 -2.24 -8.95 23.42
CA ASP A 31 -2.46 -10.01 22.46
C ASP A 31 -1.14 -10.17 21.71
N ALA A 32 -0.42 -11.25 22.03
CA ALA A 32 0.79 -11.60 21.32
C ALA A 32 0.39 -11.61 19.85
N LEU A 33 1.02 -10.77 19.04
CA LEU A 33 0.83 -10.78 17.59
C LEU A 33 1.06 -12.21 17.14
N ALA A 34 -0.03 -12.94 16.88
CA ALA A 34 0.05 -14.33 16.50
C ALA A 34 0.92 -14.39 15.24
N LEU A 35 2.05 -15.09 15.32
CA LEU A 35 3.04 -15.18 14.25
C LEU A 35 2.40 -15.65 12.93
N ASP A 36 1.26 -16.34 13.01
CA ASP A 36 0.53 -16.93 11.89
C ASP A 36 -0.63 -16.06 11.35
N ASN A 37 -0.89 -14.87 11.92
CA ASN A 37 -1.94 -13.98 11.42
C ASN A 37 -1.33 -12.69 10.85
N PRO A 38 -1.22 -12.57 9.51
CA PRO A 38 -0.66 -11.38 8.90
C PRO A 38 -1.45 -10.12 9.30
N SER A 39 -0.72 -9.04 9.59
CA SER A 39 -1.33 -7.75 9.91
C SER A 39 -2.21 -7.25 8.77
N GLU A 40 -3.19 -6.38 9.08
CA GLU A 40 -4.03 -5.78 8.05
C GLU A 40 -3.19 -5.01 7.02
N ALA A 41 -2.15 -4.30 7.45
CA ALA A 41 -1.24 -3.60 6.55
C ALA A 41 -0.59 -4.54 5.53
N TRP A 42 -0.16 -5.73 5.96
CA TRP A 42 0.38 -6.75 5.07
C TRP A 42 -0.68 -7.27 4.09
N LYS A 43 -1.88 -7.62 4.59
CA LYS A 43 -2.99 -8.13 3.76
C LYS A 43 -3.41 -7.12 2.69
N LEU A 44 -3.48 -5.83 3.04
CA LEU A 44 -3.75 -4.74 2.12
C LEU A 44 -2.68 -4.62 1.03
N SER A 45 -1.40 -4.75 1.39
CA SER A 45 -0.30 -4.71 0.41
C SER A 45 -0.33 -5.90 -0.54
N GLN A 46 -0.61 -7.11 -0.04
CA GLN A 46 -0.79 -8.29 -0.88
C GLN A 46 -1.99 -8.12 -1.83
N GLY A 47 -3.12 -7.60 -1.34
CA GLY A 47 -4.27 -7.26 -2.18
C GLY A 47 -3.94 -6.22 -3.26
N GLY A 48 -3.09 -5.23 -2.93
CA GLY A 48 -2.59 -4.26 -3.89
C GLY A 48 -1.70 -4.86 -4.98
N LYS A 49 -0.85 -5.85 -4.65
CA LYS A 49 -0.09 -6.61 -5.66
C LYS A 49 -1.01 -7.42 -6.58
N ILE A 50 -2.06 -8.03 -6.02
CA ILE A 50 -3.05 -8.77 -6.80
C ILE A 50 -3.84 -7.83 -7.72
N TYR A 51 -4.20 -6.64 -7.25
CA TYR A 51 -4.85 -5.61 -8.06
C TYR A 51 -3.98 -5.17 -9.26
N ASP A 52 -2.68 -5.01 -9.03
CA ASP A 52 -1.70 -4.71 -10.09
C ASP A 52 -1.64 -5.86 -11.12
N ASN A 53 -1.27 -7.04 -10.65
CA ASN A 53 -1.09 -8.22 -11.50
C ASN A 53 -1.28 -9.50 -10.67
N TRP A 54 -2.52 -9.98 -10.60
CA TRP A 54 -2.90 -11.18 -9.83
C TRP A 54 -2.11 -12.41 -10.21
N ALA A 55 -1.88 -12.64 -11.51
CA ALA A 55 -1.18 -13.81 -12.01
C ALA A 55 0.28 -13.83 -11.51
N LYS A 56 0.98 -12.70 -11.63
CA LYS A 56 2.33 -12.55 -11.06
C LYS A 56 2.36 -12.57 -9.54
N ALA A 57 1.35 -11.99 -8.87
CA ALA A 57 1.29 -11.93 -7.41
C ALA A 57 1.03 -13.29 -6.77
N LEU A 58 0.26 -14.16 -7.45
CA LEU A 58 -0.13 -15.49 -6.99
C LEU A 58 0.70 -16.61 -7.65
N ASN A 59 1.65 -16.26 -8.52
CA ASN A 59 2.49 -17.19 -9.28
C ASN A 59 1.66 -18.23 -10.07
N VAL A 60 0.68 -17.76 -10.83
CA VAL A 60 -0.18 -18.57 -11.69
C VAL A 60 -0.20 -18.00 -13.11
N THR A 61 -0.60 -18.82 -14.08
CA THR A 61 -0.67 -18.41 -15.49
C THR A 61 -1.96 -17.63 -15.76
N ALA A 62 -1.84 -16.45 -16.36
CA ALA A 62 -2.99 -15.68 -16.84
C ALA A 62 -3.53 -16.27 -18.16
N PRO A 63 -4.83 -16.10 -18.47
CA PRO A 63 -5.34 -16.48 -19.78
C PRO A 63 -4.70 -15.65 -20.90
N ASP A 64 -4.36 -16.31 -22.01
CA ASP A 64 -3.77 -15.64 -23.19
C ASP A 64 -4.80 -14.88 -24.03
N LYS A 65 -6.08 -15.26 -23.94
CA LYS A 65 -7.18 -14.61 -24.66
C LYS A 65 -7.59 -13.31 -23.99
N THR A 66 -8.13 -12.37 -24.75
CA THR A 66 -8.72 -11.14 -24.22
C THR A 66 -9.86 -11.47 -23.24
N HIS A 67 -9.90 -10.77 -22.11
CA HIS A 67 -10.95 -10.91 -21.10
C HIS A 67 -12.32 -10.62 -21.75
N PRO A 68 -13.34 -11.49 -21.61
CA PRO A 68 -14.62 -11.34 -22.30
C PRO A 68 -15.33 -9.99 -22.07
N SER A 69 -15.24 -9.46 -20.86
CA SER A 69 -15.79 -8.14 -20.50
C SER A 69 -14.88 -6.94 -20.83
N TYR A 70 -13.72 -7.14 -21.47
CA TYR A 70 -12.86 -6.03 -21.86
C TYR A 70 -13.52 -5.24 -23.01
N PRO A 71 -13.79 -3.93 -22.85
CA PRO A 71 -14.58 -3.20 -23.84
C PRO A 71 -13.87 -3.01 -25.17
N SER A 72 -14.63 -2.97 -26.26
CA SER A 72 -14.13 -2.72 -27.63
C SER A 72 -13.47 -1.34 -27.80
N ALA A 73 -13.80 -0.37 -26.95
CA ALA A 73 -13.13 0.92 -26.90
C ALA A 73 -11.66 0.83 -26.42
N GLY A 74 -11.31 -0.28 -25.74
CA GLY A 74 -9.97 -0.53 -25.24
C GLY A 74 -9.01 -1.07 -26.30
N LYS A 75 -7.73 -0.68 -26.20
CA LYS A 75 -6.69 -1.05 -27.18
C LYS A 75 -5.82 -2.24 -26.77
N LYS A 76 -6.02 -2.81 -25.59
CA LYS A 76 -5.24 -3.96 -25.10
C LYS A 76 -5.87 -5.27 -25.50
N GLN A 77 -5.06 -6.31 -25.50
CA GLN A 77 -5.45 -7.68 -25.80
C GLN A 77 -4.75 -8.67 -24.88
N GLY A 78 -5.25 -9.90 -24.87
CA GLY A 78 -4.67 -11.03 -24.14
C GLY A 78 -4.54 -10.81 -22.64
N ALA A 79 -3.52 -11.41 -22.02
CA ALA A 79 -3.32 -11.43 -20.57
C ALA A 79 -3.35 -10.04 -19.89
N THR A 80 -2.97 -8.97 -20.60
CA THR A 80 -3.01 -7.59 -20.05
C THR A 80 -4.43 -7.17 -19.66
N THR A 81 -5.44 -7.62 -20.42
CA THR A 81 -6.86 -7.28 -20.21
C THR A 81 -7.46 -7.93 -18.97
N TRP A 82 -6.77 -8.91 -18.37
CA TRP A 82 -7.15 -9.58 -17.13
C TRP A 82 -6.58 -8.90 -15.87
N ARG A 83 -5.88 -7.76 -15.99
CA ARG A 83 -5.36 -7.05 -14.81
C ARG A 83 -6.40 -6.07 -14.30
N CYS A 84 -6.67 -6.06 -13.00
CA CYS A 84 -7.67 -5.15 -12.41
C CYS A 84 -7.33 -3.68 -12.73
N LYS A 85 -6.05 -3.32 -12.60
CA LYS A 85 -5.55 -1.99 -12.95
C LYS A 85 -5.80 -1.61 -14.40
N GLU A 86 -5.92 -2.56 -15.34
CA GLU A 86 -6.07 -2.24 -16.77
C GLU A 86 -7.43 -1.62 -17.05
N CYS A 87 -8.48 -2.10 -16.37
CA CYS A 87 -9.81 -1.52 -16.47
C CYS A 87 -10.00 -0.37 -15.48
N HIS A 88 -9.50 -0.52 -14.24
CA HIS A 88 -9.84 0.37 -13.13
C HIS A 88 -8.78 1.44 -12.81
N GLY A 89 -7.66 1.45 -13.54
CA GLY A 89 -6.58 2.42 -13.40
C GLY A 89 -5.69 2.20 -12.18
N TRP A 90 -4.45 2.66 -12.26
CA TRP A 90 -3.54 2.69 -11.10
C TRP A 90 -3.94 3.70 -10.04
N ASP A 91 -4.69 4.73 -10.46
CA ASP A 91 -5.26 5.77 -9.60
C ASP A 91 -6.65 5.39 -9.05
N TYR A 92 -7.13 4.18 -9.37
CA TYR A 92 -8.42 3.62 -8.97
C TYR A 92 -9.66 4.34 -9.54
N ASN A 93 -9.48 5.25 -10.50
CA ASN A 93 -10.56 6.04 -11.11
C ASN A 93 -10.97 5.55 -12.51
N GLY A 94 -10.21 4.63 -13.12
CA GLY A 94 -10.49 4.13 -14.46
C GLY A 94 -10.63 5.26 -15.48
N ARG A 95 -11.72 5.25 -16.25
CA ARG A 95 -12.06 6.26 -17.25
C ARG A 95 -12.20 7.69 -16.70
N ASP A 96 -12.43 7.84 -15.40
CA ASP A 96 -12.68 9.15 -14.79
C ASP A 96 -11.38 9.77 -14.25
N GLY A 97 -10.23 9.11 -14.41
CA GLY A 97 -8.92 9.58 -13.94
C GLY A 97 -7.81 9.44 -14.98
N ALA A 98 -6.66 8.89 -14.56
CA ALA A 98 -5.46 8.78 -15.39
C ALA A 98 -5.69 7.97 -16.68
N TYR A 99 -6.70 7.09 -16.70
CA TYR A 99 -7.06 6.26 -17.85
C TYR A 99 -8.24 6.84 -18.64
N LYS A 100 -8.54 8.15 -18.51
CA LYS A 100 -9.57 8.84 -19.31
C LYS A 100 -9.28 8.89 -20.82
N SER A 101 -8.03 8.69 -21.22
CA SER A 101 -7.60 8.63 -22.61
C SER A 101 -6.29 7.84 -22.74
N GLY A 102 -5.76 7.71 -23.96
CA GLY A 102 -4.49 7.05 -24.24
C GLY A 102 -4.59 5.53 -24.41
N SER A 103 -3.44 4.85 -24.36
CA SER A 103 -3.36 3.42 -24.74
C SER A 103 -3.96 2.45 -23.71
N HIS A 104 -4.29 2.94 -22.51
CA HIS A 104 -4.91 2.19 -21.42
C HIS A 104 -6.39 2.56 -21.19
N PHE A 105 -6.94 3.50 -21.98
CA PHE A 105 -8.36 3.79 -21.91
C PHE A 105 -9.16 2.53 -22.27
N SER A 106 -10.16 2.22 -21.45
CA SER A 106 -11.11 1.12 -21.67
C SER A 106 -12.58 1.56 -21.55
N GLY A 107 -12.85 2.78 -21.08
CA GLY A 107 -14.21 3.25 -20.77
C GLY A 107 -14.84 2.64 -19.51
N VAL A 108 -14.09 1.81 -18.77
CA VAL A 108 -14.53 1.21 -17.50
C VAL A 108 -14.31 2.19 -16.34
N LYS A 109 -15.29 2.31 -15.45
CA LYS A 109 -15.20 3.16 -14.26
C LYS A 109 -14.20 2.63 -13.24
N GLY A 110 -13.68 3.50 -12.40
CA GLY A 110 -12.82 3.13 -11.28
C GLY A 110 -13.52 2.35 -10.16
N ILE A 111 -12.76 2.03 -9.11
CA ILE A 111 -13.23 1.32 -7.91
C ILE A 111 -13.44 2.23 -6.69
N ARG A 112 -13.27 3.55 -6.79
CA ARG A 112 -13.43 4.46 -5.64
C ARG A 112 -14.76 4.29 -4.90
N ASN A 113 -15.85 4.05 -5.61
CA ASN A 113 -17.19 3.83 -5.05
C ASN A 113 -17.38 2.46 -4.37
N THR A 114 -16.35 1.61 -4.30
CA THR A 114 -16.36 0.39 -3.49
C THR A 114 -15.63 0.54 -2.15
N SER A 115 -14.99 1.69 -1.91
CA SER A 115 -14.35 1.99 -0.64
C SER A 115 -15.38 1.88 0.50
N GLY A 116 -15.05 1.15 1.56
CA GLY A 116 -15.92 0.90 2.71
C GLY A 116 -16.99 -0.18 2.51
N LYS A 117 -17.16 -0.75 1.30
CA LYS A 117 -18.10 -1.86 1.11
C LYS A 117 -17.63 -3.13 1.81
N ALA A 118 -18.58 -3.94 2.29
CA ALA A 118 -18.29 -5.21 2.93
C ALA A 118 -17.48 -6.14 2.00
N VAL A 119 -16.42 -6.75 2.55
CA VAL A 119 -15.49 -7.62 1.81
C VAL A 119 -16.23 -8.74 1.07
N ASN A 120 -17.21 -9.40 1.71
CA ASN A 120 -17.99 -10.47 1.08
C ASN A 120 -18.79 -10.03 -0.15
N ILE A 121 -19.23 -8.78 -0.22
CA ILE A 121 -19.89 -8.23 -1.42
C ILE A 121 -18.88 -8.07 -2.55
N ILE A 122 -17.68 -7.57 -2.25
CA ILE A 122 -16.60 -7.43 -3.22
C ILE A 122 -16.14 -8.80 -3.74
N LYS A 123 -16.00 -9.80 -2.86
CA LYS A 123 -15.69 -11.19 -3.24
C LYS A 123 -16.69 -11.72 -4.26
N LYS A 124 -18.00 -11.54 -4.00
CA LYS A 124 -19.07 -11.94 -4.93
C LYS A 124 -18.98 -11.22 -6.28
N ILE A 125 -18.63 -9.92 -6.28
CA ILE A 125 -18.44 -9.15 -7.52
C ILE A 125 -17.26 -9.68 -8.35
N ILE A 126 -16.13 -10.00 -7.71
CA ILE A 126 -14.93 -10.53 -8.38
C ILE A 126 -15.20 -11.93 -8.99
N ARG A 127 -16.06 -12.73 -8.35
CA ARG A 127 -16.43 -14.07 -8.83
C ARG A 127 -17.56 -14.09 -9.87
N ASN A 128 -18.31 -13.01 -10.01
CA ASN A 128 -19.49 -13.01 -10.88
C ASN A 128 -19.12 -13.16 -12.37
N LYS A 129 -20.13 -13.37 -13.23
CA LYS A 129 -19.94 -13.53 -14.68
C LYS A 129 -19.24 -12.35 -15.38
N THR A 130 -19.24 -11.16 -14.78
CA THR A 130 -18.60 -9.97 -15.37
C THR A 130 -17.09 -10.00 -15.19
N HIS A 131 -16.58 -10.40 -14.02
CA HIS A 131 -15.13 -10.50 -13.77
C HIS A 131 -14.58 -11.91 -14.01
N GLY A 132 -15.35 -12.95 -13.67
CA GLY A 132 -15.05 -14.32 -14.04
C GLY A 132 -13.79 -14.94 -13.41
N TYR A 133 -13.21 -14.36 -12.36
CA TYR A 133 -12.04 -14.95 -11.71
C TYR A 133 -12.44 -16.22 -10.94
N SER A 134 -12.01 -17.39 -11.39
CA SER A 134 -12.25 -18.66 -10.71
C SER A 134 -11.36 -18.83 -9.47
N LYS A 135 -11.66 -19.84 -8.64
CA LYS A 135 -10.77 -20.24 -7.53
C LYS A 135 -9.38 -20.69 -7.99
N THR A 136 -9.26 -21.22 -9.20
CA THR A 136 -7.96 -21.63 -9.77
C THR A 136 -7.13 -20.43 -10.21
N MET A 137 -7.78 -19.34 -10.63
CA MET A 137 -7.08 -18.09 -10.99
C MET A 137 -6.68 -17.29 -9.76
N ILE A 138 -7.62 -17.09 -8.83
CA ILE A 138 -7.39 -16.38 -7.58
C ILE A 138 -7.93 -17.27 -6.49
N ASN A 139 -7.08 -17.87 -5.66
CA ASN A 139 -7.50 -18.70 -4.53
C ASN A 139 -8.25 -17.88 -3.46
N ASP A 140 -8.82 -18.54 -2.45
CA ASP A 140 -9.67 -17.85 -1.48
C ASP A 140 -8.89 -16.84 -0.62
N ASP A 141 -7.64 -17.13 -0.22
CA ASP A 141 -6.77 -16.19 0.51
C ASP A 141 -6.39 -14.96 -0.33
N GLY A 142 -6.05 -15.18 -1.60
CA GLY A 142 -5.76 -14.11 -2.55
C GLY A 142 -6.99 -13.23 -2.78
N LEU A 143 -8.17 -13.85 -2.87
CA LEU A 143 -9.43 -13.14 -3.00
C LEU A 143 -9.75 -12.33 -1.74
N ASP A 144 -9.48 -12.85 -0.55
CA ASP A 144 -9.66 -12.12 0.71
C ASP A 144 -8.78 -10.88 0.78
N ASN A 145 -7.49 -11.01 0.44
CA ASN A 145 -6.57 -9.88 0.38
C ASN A 145 -6.99 -8.85 -0.68
N LEU A 146 -7.36 -9.29 -1.89
CA LEU A 146 -7.81 -8.40 -2.96
C LEU A 146 -9.09 -7.65 -2.57
N ALA A 147 -10.09 -8.36 -2.04
CA ALA A 147 -11.36 -7.75 -1.65
C ALA A 147 -11.18 -6.79 -0.46
N LEU A 148 -10.29 -7.12 0.47
CA LEU A 148 -9.89 -6.21 1.55
C LEU A 148 -9.22 -4.95 1.01
N PHE A 149 -8.29 -5.06 0.06
CA PHE A 149 -7.67 -3.92 -0.61
C PHE A 149 -8.69 -3.05 -1.35
N VAL A 150 -9.61 -3.65 -2.09
CA VAL A 150 -10.68 -2.93 -2.81
C VAL A 150 -11.65 -2.24 -1.82
N SER A 151 -11.82 -2.76 -0.61
CA SER A 151 -12.65 -2.12 0.42
C SER A 151 -11.92 -0.99 1.14
N ARG A 152 -10.69 -1.23 1.63
CA ARG A 152 -10.02 -0.37 2.61
C ARG A 152 -8.59 0.02 2.24
N GLY A 153 -8.04 -0.52 1.15
CA GLY A 153 -6.63 -0.33 0.75
C GLY A 153 -6.38 0.76 -0.28
N GLN A 154 -7.43 1.27 -0.92
CA GLN A 154 -7.35 2.32 -1.93
C GLN A 154 -6.84 3.66 -1.35
N LEU A 155 -6.21 4.47 -2.20
CA LEU A 155 -5.83 5.85 -1.90
C LEU A 155 -6.47 6.77 -2.94
N ASP A 156 -7.12 7.85 -2.52
CA ASP A 156 -7.51 8.91 -3.44
C ASP A 156 -6.27 9.69 -3.90
N MET A 157 -5.66 9.22 -4.99
CA MET A 157 -4.41 9.77 -5.51
C MET A 157 -4.57 11.17 -6.11
N SER A 158 -5.80 11.59 -6.45
CA SER A 158 -6.07 12.94 -6.99
C SER A 158 -5.68 14.06 -6.01
N LYS A 159 -5.67 13.74 -4.70
CA LYS A 159 -5.20 14.65 -3.66
C LYS A 159 -3.71 14.97 -3.78
N TYR A 160 -2.91 14.03 -4.30
CA TYR A 160 -1.45 14.08 -4.29
C TYR A 160 -0.82 14.18 -5.69
N ILE A 161 -1.53 13.76 -6.73
CA ILE A 161 -1.03 13.76 -8.11
C ILE A 161 -2.09 14.42 -8.98
N ASP A 162 -1.71 15.51 -9.63
CA ASP A 162 -2.59 16.19 -10.57
C ASP A 162 -2.83 15.32 -11.82
N VAL A 163 -4.10 15.07 -12.13
CA VAL A 163 -4.51 14.12 -13.20
C VAL A 163 -4.06 14.55 -14.59
N ASN A 164 -3.92 15.85 -14.84
CA ASN A 164 -3.61 16.38 -16.17
C ASN A 164 -2.11 16.54 -16.38
N SER A 165 -1.45 17.25 -15.47
CA SER A 165 -0.01 17.56 -15.53
C SER A 165 0.88 16.46 -14.98
N LYS A 166 0.29 15.45 -14.32
CA LYS A 166 1.00 14.42 -13.55
C LYS A 166 1.82 15.00 -12.40
N LYS A 167 1.70 16.28 -12.05
CA LYS A 167 2.50 16.92 -11.00
C LYS A 167 2.24 16.24 -9.65
N VAL A 168 3.31 15.84 -8.98
CA VAL A 168 3.26 15.19 -7.66
C VAL A 168 3.45 16.25 -6.59
N LYS A 169 2.55 16.29 -5.60
CA LYS A 169 2.56 17.22 -4.47
C LYS A 169 3.39 16.65 -3.32
N GLY A 170 4.67 16.41 -3.57
CA GLY A 170 5.63 15.90 -2.58
C GLY A 170 6.90 16.73 -2.50
N SER A 171 7.60 16.64 -1.37
CA SER A 171 8.92 17.22 -1.15
C SER A 171 10.00 16.32 -1.73
N VAL A 172 10.76 16.83 -2.71
CA VAL A 172 11.91 16.15 -3.28
C VAL A 172 12.97 15.88 -2.22
N GLN A 173 13.20 16.84 -1.31
CA GLN A 173 14.21 16.76 -0.25
C GLN A 173 13.88 15.66 0.76
N ARG A 174 12.62 15.58 1.25
CA ARG A 174 12.20 14.47 2.13
C ARG A 174 12.20 13.14 1.39
N GLY A 175 11.74 13.13 0.13
CA GLY A 175 11.74 11.93 -0.70
C GLY A 175 13.14 11.35 -0.92
N ALA A 176 14.15 12.20 -1.06
CA ALA A 176 15.54 11.79 -1.22
C ALA A 176 16.03 10.97 -0.01
N GLN A 177 15.72 11.42 1.20
CA GLN A 177 16.11 10.71 2.43
C GLN A 177 15.54 9.29 2.44
N PHE A 178 14.23 9.15 2.20
CA PHE A 178 13.60 7.84 2.13
C PHE A 178 14.15 6.97 1.00
N PHE A 179 14.29 7.52 -0.21
CA PHE A 179 14.78 6.75 -1.35
C PHE A 179 16.21 6.25 -1.12
N GLN A 180 17.10 7.11 -0.66
CA GLN A 180 18.51 6.77 -0.42
C GLN A 180 18.66 5.71 0.67
N THR A 181 17.86 5.78 1.74
CA THR A 181 17.91 4.80 2.84
C THR A 181 17.22 3.47 2.51
N ILE A 182 16.09 3.51 1.81
CA ILE A 182 15.21 2.33 1.65
C ILE A 182 15.31 1.72 0.25
N CYS A 183 15.35 2.54 -0.79
CA CYS A 183 15.18 2.10 -2.18
C CYS A 183 16.52 1.89 -2.90
N ALA A 184 17.53 2.72 -2.61
CA ALA A 184 18.80 2.74 -3.32
C ALA A 184 19.61 1.45 -3.14
N VAL A 185 19.38 0.68 -2.07
CA VAL A 185 20.00 -0.65 -1.87
C VAL A 185 19.70 -1.59 -3.05
N CYS A 186 18.47 -1.55 -3.57
CA CYS A 186 18.04 -2.33 -4.73
C CYS A 186 18.15 -1.55 -6.03
N HIS A 187 17.74 -0.28 -6.06
CA HIS A 187 17.62 0.52 -7.28
C HIS A 187 18.86 1.34 -7.65
N GLY A 188 19.86 1.43 -6.76
CA GLY A 188 20.99 2.35 -6.90
C GLY A 188 20.62 3.79 -6.52
N TYR A 189 21.60 4.61 -6.18
CA TYR A 189 21.38 6.03 -5.85
C TYR A 189 20.81 6.84 -7.03
N ASP A 190 21.15 6.44 -8.26
CA ASP A 190 20.64 7.01 -9.50
C ASP A 190 19.37 6.32 -10.02
N GLY A 191 18.88 5.27 -9.34
CA GLY A 191 17.70 4.51 -9.76
C GLY A 191 17.88 3.62 -10.99
N LYS A 192 19.12 3.42 -11.47
CA LYS A 192 19.41 2.69 -12.73
C LYS A 192 19.90 1.25 -12.54
N LYS A 193 20.08 0.78 -11.29
CA LYS A 193 20.64 -0.55 -11.00
C LYS A 193 19.81 -1.70 -11.57
N ILE A 194 18.50 -1.50 -11.74
CA ILE A 194 17.59 -2.49 -12.31
C ILE A 194 16.94 -1.89 -13.56
N ASN A 195 17.18 -2.50 -14.72
CA ASN A 195 16.43 -2.21 -15.95
C ASN A 195 15.13 -3.03 -15.95
N PHE A 196 13.99 -2.36 -15.96
CA PHE A 196 12.66 -2.97 -15.98
C PHE A 196 12.22 -3.41 -17.38
N HIS A 197 12.97 -3.03 -18.41
CA HIS A 197 12.70 -3.42 -19.79
C HIS A 197 13.63 -4.55 -20.22
N GLU A 198 13.10 -5.56 -20.93
CA GLU A 198 13.89 -6.71 -21.40
C GLU A 198 14.99 -6.30 -22.39
N SER A 199 14.68 -5.36 -23.29
CA SER A 199 15.67 -4.78 -24.21
C SER A 199 16.53 -3.71 -23.54
N ARG A 200 17.86 -3.88 -23.63
CA ARG A 200 18.85 -2.86 -23.22
C ARG A 200 18.87 -1.62 -24.13
N LYS A 201 18.28 -1.68 -25.34
CA LYS A 201 18.25 -0.55 -26.28
C LYS A 201 17.23 0.53 -25.88
N ILE A 202 16.22 0.15 -25.11
CA ILE A 202 15.14 1.01 -24.62
C ILE A 202 14.96 0.78 -23.12
N PRO A 203 15.98 1.11 -22.31
CA PRO A 203 15.94 0.80 -20.89
C PRO A 203 14.80 1.56 -20.20
N GLU A 204 14.22 0.94 -19.18
CA GLU A 204 13.23 1.54 -18.31
C GLU A 204 13.73 1.48 -16.86
N TYR A 205 13.96 2.63 -16.25
CA TYR A 205 14.46 2.76 -14.88
C TYR A 205 13.42 3.42 -13.98
N VAL A 206 13.76 3.60 -12.69
CA VAL A 206 12.87 4.25 -11.72
C VAL A 206 12.42 5.63 -12.21
N GLY A 207 13.35 6.47 -12.68
CA GLY A 207 13.03 7.80 -13.23
C GLY A 207 12.15 7.73 -14.47
N THR A 208 12.35 6.72 -15.33
CA THR A 208 11.52 6.50 -16.53
C THR A 208 10.07 6.23 -16.16
N VAL A 209 9.82 5.30 -15.24
CA VAL A 209 8.45 4.95 -14.80
C VAL A 209 7.81 6.11 -14.03
N ALA A 210 8.55 6.78 -13.14
CA ALA A 210 8.04 7.87 -12.31
C ALA A 210 7.56 9.08 -13.13
N ASN A 211 8.27 9.41 -14.22
CA ASN A 211 7.86 10.49 -15.11
C ASN A 211 6.72 10.08 -16.05
N LYS A 212 6.71 8.81 -16.51
CA LYS A 212 5.68 8.30 -17.41
C LYS A 212 4.33 8.09 -16.70
N ASN A 213 4.36 7.51 -15.50
CA ASN A 213 3.17 7.07 -14.77
C ASN A 213 3.40 7.12 -13.24
N PRO A 214 3.28 8.30 -12.60
CA PRO A 214 3.49 8.44 -11.16
C PRO A 214 2.47 7.69 -10.30
N TRP A 215 1.27 7.40 -10.82
CA TRP A 215 0.26 6.60 -10.11
C TRP A 215 0.70 5.14 -9.94
N GLU A 216 1.33 4.57 -10.96
CA GLU A 216 1.92 3.24 -10.87
C GLU A 216 3.04 3.20 -9.82
N VAL A 217 3.92 4.20 -9.83
CA VAL A 217 5.00 4.29 -8.84
C VAL A 217 4.43 4.42 -7.43
N LEU A 218 3.43 5.28 -7.20
CA LEU A 218 2.80 5.41 -5.89
C LEU A 218 2.10 4.11 -5.45
N HIS A 219 1.40 3.43 -6.36
CA HIS A 219 0.77 2.14 -6.05
C HIS A 219 1.82 1.10 -5.65
N LYS A 220 2.93 1.02 -6.38
CA LYS A 220 4.00 0.04 -6.13
C LYS A 220 4.80 0.37 -4.88
N ILE A 221 5.05 1.64 -4.58
CA ILE A 221 5.63 2.04 -3.29
C ILE A 221 4.72 1.59 -2.14
N ARG A 222 3.40 1.78 -2.29
CA ARG A 222 2.43 1.36 -1.27
C ARG A 222 2.38 -0.15 -1.08
N ASN A 223 2.36 -0.90 -2.16
CA ASN A 223 1.95 -2.31 -2.12
C ASN A 223 3.08 -3.30 -2.44
N GLY A 224 4.21 -2.82 -2.95
CA GLY A 224 5.28 -3.61 -3.55
C GLY A 224 4.99 -3.98 -5.01
N GLN A 225 5.95 -4.68 -5.63
CA GLN A 225 5.88 -5.17 -7.02
C GLN A 225 5.50 -6.65 -7.04
N PRO A 226 4.52 -7.07 -7.88
CA PRO A 226 4.24 -8.49 -8.11
C PRO A 226 5.43 -9.22 -8.73
N ASN A 227 5.72 -10.43 -8.25
CA ASN A 227 6.84 -11.27 -8.68
C ASN A 227 8.22 -10.58 -8.62
N ALA A 228 8.45 -9.73 -7.63
CA ALA A 228 9.76 -9.17 -7.32
C ALA A 228 9.87 -8.90 -5.81
N ALA A 229 11.09 -8.88 -5.28
CA ALA A 229 11.38 -8.57 -3.88
C ALA A 229 11.25 -7.06 -3.54
N MET A 230 10.48 -6.28 -4.33
CA MET A 230 10.22 -4.88 -4.00
C MET A 230 9.23 -4.81 -2.83
N ILE A 231 9.72 -4.28 -1.72
CA ILE A 231 8.99 -4.15 -0.46
C ILE A 231 7.79 -3.20 -0.57
N SER A 232 6.82 -3.38 0.32
CA SER A 232 5.68 -2.48 0.51
C SER A 232 6.01 -1.46 1.60
N LEU A 233 5.75 -0.17 1.34
CA LEU A 233 5.93 0.92 2.30
C LEU A 233 4.61 1.46 2.86
N ARG A 234 3.53 0.65 2.85
CA ARG A 234 2.20 1.04 3.37
C ARG A 234 2.19 1.52 4.82
N THR A 235 3.17 1.10 5.62
CA THR A 235 3.33 1.52 7.02
C THR A 235 3.89 2.94 7.16
N LEU A 236 4.53 3.49 6.13
CA LEU A 236 4.89 4.90 6.10
C LEU A 236 3.65 5.76 5.93
N ASN A 237 3.71 7.01 6.39
CA ASN A 237 2.61 7.95 6.16
C ASN A 237 2.46 8.20 4.65
N THR A 238 1.23 8.48 4.21
CA THR A 238 0.97 8.66 2.78
C THR A 238 1.81 9.78 2.17
N GLN A 239 2.06 10.87 2.91
CA GLN A 239 2.89 11.96 2.41
C GLN A 239 4.35 11.53 2.20
N ASP A 240 4.93 10.67 3.06
CA ASP A 240 6.30 10.15 2.87
C ASP A 240 6.41 9.37 1.55
N GLN A 241 5.41 8.56 1.25
CA GLN A 241 5.36 7.81 -0.01
C GLN A 241 5.23 8.74 -1.22
N VAL A 242 4.43 9.81 -1.11
CA VAL A 242 4.28 10.84 -2.15
C VAL A 242 5.58 11.62 -2.35
N ASP A 243 6.30 11.90 -1.27
CA ASP A 243 7.62 12.54 -1.30
C ASP A 243 8.64 11.65 -2.02
N ILE A 244 8.64 10.33 -1.75
CA ILE A 244 9.45 9.36 -2.52
C ILE A 244 9.11 9.46 -4.02
N VAL A 245 7.83 9.47 -4.39
CA VAL A 245 7.43 9.62 -5.81
C VAL A 245 7.97 10.95 -6.38
N ALA A 246 7.87 12.05 -5.64
CA ALA A 246 8.38 13.34 -6.09
C ALA A 246 9.90 13.31 -6.36
N PHE A 247 10.68 12.70 -5.45
CA PHE A 247 12.12 12.52 -5.66
C PHE A 247 12.43 11.59 -6.83
N THR A 248 11.75 10.44 -6.96
CA THR A 248 12.04 9.48 -8.04
C THR A 248 11.90 10.09 -9.44
N ARG A 249 11.11 11.16 -9.59
CA ARG A 249 10.95 11.87 -10.87
C ARG A 249 12.16 12.74 -11.25
N THR A 250 13.03 13.07 -10.30
CA THR A 250 14.29 13.78 -10.57
C THR A 250 15.42 12.84 -10.98
N LEU A 251 15.21 11.53 -10.89
CA LEU A 251 16.21 10.53 -11.26
C LEU A 251 16.34 10.43 -12.79
N PRO A 252 17.53 10.02 -13.29
CA PRO A 252 17.75 9.76 -14.71
C PRO A 252 16.71 8.83 -15.33
N THR A 253 16.35 9.12 -16.59
CA THR A 253 15.42 8.31 -17.38
C THR A 253 16.11 7.47 -18.46
N ARG A 254 17.44 7.60 -18.60
CA ARG A 254 18.29 6.93 -19.58
C ARG A 254 19.66 6.67 -18.97
#